data_AF-A0A7V9PD47-F1
#
_entry.id   AF-A0A7V9PD47-F1
#
_cell.length_a   1.000
_cell.length_b   1.000
_cell.length_c   1.000
_cell.angle_alpha   90.00
_cell.angle_beta   90.00
_cell.angle_gamma   90.00
#
_symmetry.space_group_name_H-M   'P 1'
#
loop_
_entity.id
_entity.type
_entity.pdbx_description
1 polymer ?
#
loop_
_entity_poly.entity_id
_entity_poly.type
_entity_poly.pdbx_seq_one_letter_code
_entity_poly.pdbx_strand_id
1 'polypeptide(L)'
;MTAAGPAGWAGITGALRVVGGRSSLFLAEGRPYCATCGGGPTLEEELALRGEVGRGRWQDAARRAPEAVGEELVRTGTLTRRALREVLYGRVVRVAFELVRTNGRADVVDGECHPVGPVCTFELGEVLSEARRQVEQLTDVARVVPSVGLVPTLAPRLDDRHVEARLDREAWEVVAALGAGRSVADVARALGRSQLSVARLLVPLVRDGLVLLRAPSTPHGTGAGADGPPC
;
A
#
# COMPACT_ATOMS: atom_id res chain seq x y z
N MET A 1 3.25 23.87 12.76
CA MET A 1 4.49 24.26 12.05
C MET A 1 4.79 23.16 11.05
N THR A 2 4.96 23.47 9.75
CA THR A 2 5.26 22.44 8.74
C THR A 2 6.76 22.14 8.77
N ALA A 3 7.16 20.90 9.06
CA ALA A 3 8.57 20.52 9.09
C ALA A 3 9.02 19.99 7.73
N ALA A 4 10.15 20.50 7.23
CA ALA A 4 10.73 20.10 5.96
C ALA A 4 11.63 18.86 6.12
N GLY A 5 11.00 17.67 6.10
CA GLY A 5 11.70 16.40 5.97
C GLY A 5 12.46 15.90 7.23
N PRO A 6 13.21 14.79 7.10
CA PRO A 6 13.68 13.99 8.24
C PRO A 6 14.68 14.69 9.17
N ALA A 7 15.48 15.63 8.66
CA ALA A 7 16.41 16.40 9.50
C ALA A 7 15.68 17.29 10.51
N GLY A 8 14.48 17.76 10.16
CA GLY A 8 13.64 18.56 11.05
C GLY A 8 12.84 17.74 12.06
N TRP A 9 12.92 16.41 12.04
CA TRP A 9 12.17 15.52 12.93
C TRP A 9 13.00 14.94 14.07
N ALA A 10 14.30 15.22 14.08
CA ALA A 10 15.18 14.78 15.16
C ALA A 10 14.75 15.38 16.51
N GLY A 11 14.63 14.53 17.53
CA GLY A 11 14.26 14.96 18.89
C GLY A 11 12.78 15.32 19.08
N ILE A 12 11.93 15.22 18.05
CA ILE A 12 10.49 15.49 18.19
C ILE A 12 9.81 14.38 18.99
N THR A 13 9.04 14.77 20.01
CA THR A 13 8.05 13.91 20.67
C THR A 13 6.67 14.47 20.40
N GLY A 14 5.89 13.78 19.57
CA GLY A 14 4.62 14.28 19.07
C GLY A 14 4.13 13.50 17.84
N ALA A 15 3.25 14.13 17.07
CA ALA A 15 2.71 13.54 15.83
C ALA A 15 3.12 14.35 14.59
N LEU A 16 3.47 13.64 13.53
CA LEU A 16 3.62 14.18 12.18
C LEU A 16 2.35 13.85 11.39
N ARG A 17 1.52 14.86 11.08
CA ARG A 17 0.31 14.69 10.28
C ARG A 17 0.65 14.88 8.80
N VAL A 18 0.38 13.87 7.97
CA VAL A 18 0.70 13.93 6.54
C VAL A 18 -0.17 14.98 5.86
N VAL A 19 0.45 15.94 5.16
CA VAL A 19 -0.28 17.00 4.46
C VAL A 19 -1.15 16.41 3.35
N GLY A 20 -2.43 16.81 3.31
CA GLY A 20 -3.41 16.31 2.34
C GLY A 20 -3.96 14.91 2.67
N GLY A 21 -3.56 14.31 3.79
CA GLY A 21 -4.03 13.01 4.27
C GLY A 21 -4.74 13.09 5.63
N ARG A 22 -5.20 11.94 6.11
CA ARG A 22 -5.73 11.74 7.48
C ARG A 22 -4.83 10.86 8.34
N SER A 23 -3.60 10.64 7.87
CA SER A 23 -2.63 9.75 8.50
C SER A 23 -1.69 10.54 9.40
N SER A 24 -1.33 9.98 10.54
CA SER A 24 -0.32 10.54 11.45
C SER A 24 0.75 9.51 11.79
N LEU A 25 2.00 9.96 11.87
CA LEU A 25 3.12 9.19 12.38
C LEU A 25 3.53 9.73 13.75
N PHE A 26 3.53 8.90 14.78
CA PHE A 26 3.87 9.30 16.14
C PHE A 26 5.34 9.01 16.44
N LEU A 27 6.02 10.02 16.98
CA LEU A 27 7.44 10.01 17.30
C LEU A 27 7.65 10.16 18.82
N ALA A 28 8.67 9.47 19.32
CA ALA A 28 9.26 9.71 20.64
C ALA A 28 10.74 10.00 20.41
N GLU A 29 11.19 11.21 20.74
CA GLU A 29 12.58 11.67 20.53
C GLU A 29 13.07 11.48 19.09
N GLY A 30 12.20 11.72 18.11
CA GLY A 30 12.46 11.55 16.68
C GLY A 30 12.37 10.11 16.17
N ARG A 31 12.10 9.13 17.04
CA ARG A 31 11.96 7.72 16.66
C ARG A 31 10.49 7.34 16.51
N PRO A 32 10.04 6.86 15.33
CA PRO A 32 8.67 6.41 15.17
C PRO A 32 8.35 5.21 16.04
N TYR A 33 7.17 5.20 16.64
CA TYR A 33 6.67 4.07 17.45
C TYR A 33 5.28 3.59 17.03
N CYS A 34 4.47 4.47 16.45
CA CYS A 34 3.11 4.14 16.01
C CYS A 34 2.71 5.02 14.83
N ALA A 35 1.66 4.59 14.13
CA ALA A 35 1.03 5.36 13.08
C ALA A 35 -0.49 5.11 13.04
N THR A 36 -1.25 6.14 12.70
CA THR A 36 -2.67 6.07 12.34
C THR A 36 -2.81 6.26 10.84
N CYS A 37 -3.55 5.35 10.19
CA CYS A 37 -3.78 5.39 8.74
C CYS A 37 -5.16 6.01 8.45
N GLY A 38 -5.23 6.92 7.49
CA GLY A 38 -6.50 7.49 7.05
C GLY A 38 -7.40 6.43 6.40
N GLY A 39 -8.62 6.23 6.92
CA GLY A 39 -9.64 5.36 6.30
C GLY A 39 -9.42 3.85 6.45
N GLY A 40 -8.42 3.43 7.25
CA GLY A 40 -8.21 2.02 7.62
C GLY A 40 -8.72 1.70 9.02
N PRO A 41 -8.61 0.43 9.47
CA PRO A 41 -8.93 0.07 10.84
C PRO A 41 -8.02 0.83 11.82
N THR A 42 -8.48 1.02 13.05
CA THR A 42 -7.65 1.50 14.17
C THR A 42 -6.63 0.44 14.57
N LEU A 43 -5.63 0.80 15.39
CA LEU A 43 -4.65 -0.18 15.88
C LEU A 43 -5.34 -1.28 16.70
N GLU A 44 -6.34 -0.91 17.51
CA GLU A 44 -7.17 -1.85 18.25
C GLU A 44 -7.87 -2.85 17.33
N GLU A 45 -8.58 -2.33 16.31
CA GLU A 45 -9.31 -3.17 15.34
C GLU A 45 -8.36 -4.10 14.58
N GLU A 46 -7.18 -3.62 14.20
CA GLU A 46 -6.17 -4.44 13.52
C GLU A 46 -5.65 -5.58 14.41
N LEU A 47 -5.38 -5.31 15.69
CA LEU A 47 -4.98 -6.32 16.65
C LEU A 47 -6.11 -7.33 16.92
N ALA A 48 -7.36 -6.87 17.01
CA ALA A 48 -8.52 -7.72 17.19
C ALA A 48 -8.77 -8.63 15.98
N LEU A 49 -8.65 -8.09 14.75
CA LEU A 49 -8.80 -8.86 13.50
C LEU A 49 -7.75 -9.97 13.36
N ARG A 50 -6.56 -9.77 13.93
CA ARG A 50 -5.49 -10.79 13.97
C ARG A 50 -5.69 -11.83 15.08
N GLY A 51 -6.69 -11.65 15.95
CA GLY A 51 -6.90 -12.50 17.13
C GLY A 51 -5.89 -12.28 18.25
N GLU A 52 -5.06 -11.25 18.14
CA GLU A 52 -3.94 -10.94 19.04
C GLU A 52 -4.42 -10.24 20.33
N VAL A 53 -5.55 -9.53 20.26
CA VAL A 53 -6.16 -8.86 21.41
C VAL A 53 -7.65 -9.21 21.46
N GLY A 54 -8.07 -9.84 22.57
CA GLY A 54 -9.48 -10.15 22.81
C GLY A 54 -10.33 -8.89 22.97
N ARG A 55 -11.63 -8.98 22.66
CA ARG A 55 -12.59 -7.87 22.84
C ARG A 55 -12.50 -7.28 24.25
N GLY A 56 -12.52 -5.96 24.38
CA GLY A 56 -12.50 -5.27 25.67
C GLY A 56 -11.10 -5.12 26.29
N ARG A 57 -10.12 -5.95 25.89
CA ARG A 57 -8.78 -5.95 26.52
C ARG A 57 -8.01 -4.67 26.28
N TRP A 58 -8.18 -4.07 25.09
CA TRP A 58 -7.61 -2.76 24.79
C TRP A 58 -8.19 -1.67 25.70
N GLN A 59 -9.52 -1.62 25.84
CA GLN A 59 -10.18 -0.64 26.70
C GLN A 59 -9.79 -0.83 28.16
N ASP A 60 -9.67 -2.07 28.62
CA ASP A 60 -9.21 -2.39 29.98
C ASP A 60 -7.79 -1.86 30.22
N ALA A 61 -6.89 -2.07 29.25
CA ALA A 61 -5.53 -1.55 29.32
C ALA A 61 -5.49 -0.02 29.27
N ALA A 62 -6.30 0.61 28.42
CA ALA A 62 -6.43 2.07 28.33
C ALA A 62 -6.97 2.71 29.60
N ARG A 63 -7.87 2.05 30.33
CA ARG A 63 -8.32 2.54 31.65
C ARG A 63 -7.24 2.48 32.72
N ARG A 64 -6.31 1.51 32.63
CA ARG A 64 -5.21 1.35 33.59
C ARG A 64 -3.99 2.21 33.24
N ALA A 65 -3.72 2.37 31.97
CA ALA A 65 -2.54 3.05 31.43
C ALA A 65 -2.90 3.81 30.13
N PRO A 66 -3.52 4.99 30.24
CA PRO A 66 -4.08 5.72 29.08
C PRO A 66 -3.04 6.12 28.02
N GLU A 67 -1.79 6.31 28.42
CA GLU A 67 -0.67 6.70 27.53
C GLU A 67 0.34 5.55 27.29
N ALA A 68 0.08 4.36 27.83
CA ALA A 68 0.99 3.21 27.76
C ALA A 68 0.24 1.88 27.58
N VAL A 69 -0.83 1.89 26.76
CA VAL A 69 -1.67 0.72 26.48
C VAL A 69 -0.85 -0.46 25.97
N GLY A 70 0.14 -0.21 25.11
CA GLY A 70 0.99 -1.26 24.56
C GLY A 70 1.83 -1.95 25.63
N GLU A 71 2.45 -1.18 26.54
CA GLU A 71 3.21 -1.74 27.65
C GLU A 71 2.31 -2.54 28.59
N GLU A 72 1.10 -2.05 28.86
CA GLU A 72 0.12 -2.74 29.70
C GLU A 72 -0.36 -4.06 29.09
N LEU A 73 -0.63 -4.11 27.79
CA LEU A 73 -1.01 -5.34 27.09
C LEU A 73 0.13 -6.38 27.10
N VAL A 74 1.38 -5.92 26.97
CA VAL A 74 2.57 -6.79 27.07
C VAL A 74 2.78 -7.30 28.49
N ARG A 75 2.73 -6.40 29.47
CA ARG A 75 2.93 -6.70 30.89
C ARG A 75 1.89 -7.70 31.43
N THR A 76 0.64 -7.60 30.97
CA THR A 76 -0.44 -8.52 31.36
C THR A 76 -0.43 -9.84 30.60
N GLY A 77 0.49 -10.01 29.63
CA GLY A 77 0.56 -11.20 28.80
C GLY A 77 -0.58 -11.33 27.77
N THR A 78 -1.37 -10.27 27.57
CA THR A 78 -2.45 -10.26 26.57
C THR A 78 -1.87 -10.31 25.15
N LEU A 79 -0.73 -9.64 24.94
CA LEU A 79 -0.06 -9.55 23.65
C LEU A 79 1.44 -9.72 23.84
N THR A 80 2.10 -10.44 22.93
CA THR A 80 3.58 -10.51 22.97
C THR A 80 4.19 -9.23 22.41
N ARG A 81 5.34 -8.79 22.98
CA ARG A 81 6.06 -7.63 22.45
C ARG A 81 6.45 -7.80 20.97
N ARG A 82 6.75 -9.03 20.54
CA ARG A 82 7.05 -9.36 19.13
C ARG A 82 5.84 -9.10 18.22
N ALA A 83 4.68 -9.65 18.56
CA ALA A 83 3.46 -9.48 17.77
C ALA A 83 3.06 -7.99 17.68
N LEU A 84 3.16 -7.26 18.79
CA LEU A 84 2.91 -5.81 18.80
C LEU A 84 3.88 -5.06 17.89
N ARG A 85 5.19 -5.37 17.96
CA ARG A 85 6.21 -4.75 17.12
C ARG A 85 5.93 -4.96 15.63
N GLU A 86 5.51 -6.16 15.23
CA GLU A 86 5.20 -6.47 13.82
C GLU A 86 4.04 -5.62 13.29
N VAL A 87 2.96 -5.48 14.06
CA VAL A 87 1.80 -4.65 13.68
C VAL A 87 2.18 -3.17 13.64
N LEU A 88 2.89 -2.67 14.65
CA LEU A 88 3.33 -1.27 14.71
C LEU A 88 4.27 -0.92 13.55
N TYR A 89 5.24 -1.80 13.23
CA TYR A 89 6.17 -1.56 12.12
C TYR A 89 5.45 -1.46 10.79
N GLY A 90 4.52 -2.38 10.50
CA GLY A 90 3.73 -2.36 9.26
C GLY A 90 2.94 -1.07 9.08
N ARG A 91 2.35 -0.53 10.16
CA ARG A 91 1.66 0.76 10.15
C ARG A 91 2.59 1.94 9.93
N VAL A 92 3.72 1.95 10.64
CA VAL A 92 4.74 2.99 10.53
C VAL A 92 5.25 3.08 9.11
N VAL A 93 5.58 1.95 8.47
CA VAL A 93 6.03 1.90 7.07
C VAL A 93 4.92 2.38 6.12
N ARG A 94 3.65 2.02 6.36
CA ARG A 94 2.52 2.47 5.52
C ARG A 94 2.37 3.98 5.52
N VAL A 95 2.46 4.63 6.68
CA VAL A 95 2.37 6.11 6.74
C VAL A 95 3.67 6.76 6.24
N ALA A 96 4.83 6.15 6.48
CA ALA A 96 6.09 6.60 5.90
C ALA A 96 6.07 6.59 4.36
N PHE A 97 5.41 5.60 3.75
CA PHE A 97 5.17 5.56 2.30
C PHE A 97 4.38 6.79 1.83
N GLU A 98 3.31 7.17 2.54
CA GLU A 98 2.55 8.39 2.24
C GLU A 98 3.42 9.64 2.39
N LEU A 99 4.22 9.73 3.46
CA LEU A 99 5.17 10.83 3.68
C LEU A 99 6.18 10.95 2.54
N VAL A 100 6.77 9.84 2.08
CA VAL A 100 7.71 9.87 0.95
C VAL A 100 7.03 10.37 -0.31
N ARG A 101 5.79 9.94 -0.59
CA ARG A 101 5.02 10.40 -1.76
C ARG A 101 4.68 11.90 -1.71
N THR A 102 4.53 12.48 -0.54
CA THR A 102 4.32 13.92 -0.36
C THR A 102 5.62 14.71 -0.23
N ASN A 103 6.77 14.10 -0.52
CA ASN A 103 8.11 14.68 -0.35
C ASN A 103 8.40 15.12 1.09
N GLY A 104 7.89 14.36 2.06
CA GLY A 104 8.10 14.61 3.49
C GLY A 104 7.32 15.81 4.03
N ARG A 105 6.27 16.26 3.34
CA ARG A 105 5.41 17.35 3.83
C ARG A 105 4.50 16.85 4.94
N ALA A 106 4.77 17.33 6.15
CA ALA A 106 4.00 17.01 7.34
C ALA A 106 3.86 18.22 8.27
N ASP A 107 2.72 18.30 8.94
CA ASP A 107 2.49 19.24 10.03
C ASP A 107 2.86 18.59 11.36
N VAL A 108 3.72 19.26 12.12
CA VAL A 108 4.13 18.81 13.45
C VAL A 108 3.07 19.24 14.47
N VAL A 109 2.65 18.29 15.30
CA VAL A 109 1.78 18.49 16.45
C VAL A 109 2.54 18.03 17.70
N ASP A 110 3.05 19.00 18.46
CA ASP A 110 3.86 18.74 19.65
C ASP A 110 3.00 18.16 20.78
N GLY A 111 3.55 17.19 21.51
CA GLY A 111 2.89 16.56 22.66
C GLY A 111 1.72 15.61 22.34
N GLU A 112 1.29 15.52 21.08
CA GLU A 112 0.28 14.52 20.67
C GLU A 112 0.89 13.12 20.74
N CYS A 113 0.33 12.26 21.59
CA CYS A 113 0.77 10.88 21.75
C CYS A 113 -0.35 9.90 21.38
N HIS A 114 0.04 8.75 20.85
CA HIS A 114 -0.88 7.65 20.63
C HIS A 114 -1.00 6.82 21.92
N PRO A 115 -2.21 6.40 22.35
CA PRO A 115 -2.43 5.66 23.60
C PRO A 115 -1.59 4.39 23.77
N VAL A 116 -1.11 3.81 22.67
CA VAL A 116 -0.20 2.65 22.71
C VAL A 116 1.11 2.93 23.45
N GLY A 117 1.56 4.18 23.45
CA GLY A 117 2.85 4.59 24.01
C GLY A 117 4.07 4.03 23.24
N PRO A 118 5.28 4.50 23.55
CA PRO A 118 6.52 4.10 22.87
C PRO A 118 7.05 2.73 23.35
N VAL A 119 6.17 1.73 23.49
CA VAL A 119 6.51 0.34 23.86
C VAL A 119 7.56 -0.29 22.94
N CYS A 120 7.59 0.14 21.67
CA CYS A 120 8.55 -0.24 20.65
C CYS A 120 8.82 0.97 19.76
N THR A 121 10.09 1.31 19.57
CA THR A 121 10.53 2.36 18.63
C THR A 121 11.28 1.75 17.45
N PHE A 122 11.36 2.51 16.37
CA PHE A 122 12.02 2.13 15.13
C PHE A 122 12.99 3.23 14.68
N GLU A 123 13.99 2.86 13.90
CA GLU A 123 14.90 3.83 13.28
C GLU A 123 14.20 4.53 12.13
N LEU A 124 14.08 5.86 12.23
CA LEU A 124 13.40 6.69 11.23
C LEU A 124 14.05 6.52 9.84
N GLY A 125 15.39 6.46 9.79
CA GLY A 125 16.13 6.27 8.54
C GLY A 125 15.81 4.95 7.85
N GLU A 126 15.71 3.85 8.59
CA GLU A 126 15.35 2.54 8.05
C GLU A 126 13.92 2.52 7.52
N VAL A 127 12.98 3.06 8.31
CA VAL A 127 11.57 3.18 7.93
C VAL A 127 11.40 3.99 6.65
N LEU A 128 12.08 5.14 6.54
CA LEU A 128 12.02 5.97 5.34
C LEU A 128 12.70 5.31 4.14
N SER A 129 13.77 4.56 4.35
CA SER A 129 14.45 3.82 3.28
C SER A 129 13.56 2.71 2.72
N GLU A 130 12.89 1.95 3.59
CA GLU A 130 11.88 0.95 3.18
C GLU A 130 10.74 1.61 2.40
N ALA A 131 10.20 2.72 2.92
CA ALA A 131 9.14 3.47 2.25
C ALA A 131 9.55 3.99 0.86
N ARG A 132 10.78 4.51 0.71
CA ARG A 132 11.33 4.94 -0.59
C ARG A 132 11.42 3.78 -1.57
N ARG A 133 11.95 2.63 -1.14
CA ARG A 133 12.00 1.43 -1.98
C ARG A 133 10.61 1.03 -2.48
N GLN A 134 9.59 1.11 -1.61
CA GLN A 134 8.21 0.79 -2.00
C GLN A 134 7.63 1.81 -3.00
N VAL A 135 7.94 3.10 -2.85
CA VAL A 135 7.55 4.15 -3.81
C VAL A 135 8.22 3.91 -5.16
N GLU A 136 9.53 3.65 -5.18
CA GLU A 136 10.29 3.34 -6.40
C GLU A 136 9.71 2.12 -7.12
N GLN A 137 9.46 1.03 -6.39
CA GLN A 137 8.80 -0.17 -6.95
C GLN A 137 7.43 0.16 -7.56
N LEU A 138 6.63 0.98 -6.89
CA LEU A 138 5.32 1.38 -7.42
C LEU A 138 5.46 2.27 -8.65
N THR A 139 6.42 3.18 -8.66
CA THR A 139 6.74 4.03 -9.81
C THR A 139 7.18 3.20 -11.01
N ASP A 140 8.01 2.19 -10.80
CA ASP A 140 8.45 1.28 -11.88
C ASP A 140 7.30 0.48 -12.46
N VAL A 141 6.37 0.01 -11.62
CA VAL A 141 5.13 -0.62 -12.09
C VAL A 141 4.30 0.37 -12.90
N ALA A 142 4.09 1.59 -12.39
CA ALA A 142 3.28 2.61 -13.05
C ALA A 142 3.86 3.08 -14.40
N ARG A 143 5.19 3.00 -14.59
CA ARG A 143 5.83 3.28 -15.89
C ARG A 143 5.44 2.27 -16.96
N VAL A 144 5.20 1.01 -16.57
CA VAL A 144 4.85 -0.07 -17.51
C VAL A 144 3.33 -0.25 -17.60
N VAL A 145 2.64 -0.23 -16.46
CA VAL A 145 1.18 -0.36 -16.33
C VAL A 145 0.63 0.93 -15.71
N PRO A 146 0.46 2.02 -16.51
CA PRO A 146 0.05 3.32 -15.98
C PRO A 146 -1.40 3.37 -15.51
N SER A 147 -2.24 2.42 -15.95
CA SER A 147 -3.63 2.32 -15.52
C SER A 147 -4.07 0.86 -15.44
N VAL A 148 -4.87 0.56 -14.41
CA VAL A 148 -5.52 -0.75 -14.25
C VAL A 148 -6.71 -0.95 -15.21
N GLY A 149 -7.11 0.11 -15.91
CA GLY A 149 -8.12 0.05 -16.98
C GLY A 149 -7.55 -0.42 -18.33
N LEU A 150 -6.24 -0.56 -18.45
CA LEU A 150 -5.62 -1.11 -19.65
C LEU A 150 -6.03 -2.57 -19.85
N VAL A 151 -6.14 -2.97 -21.11
CA VAL A 151 -6.49 -4.32 -21.54
C VAL A 151 -5.20 -5.04 -21.95
N PRO A 152 -4.64 -5.89 -21.07
CA PRO A 152 -3.53 -6.78 -21.43
C PRO A 152 -3.96 -7.84 -22.46
N THR A 153 -3.16 -8.00 -23.50
CA THR A 153 -3.34 -8.99 -24.57
C THR A 153 -2.05 -9.74 -24.82
N LEU A 154 -2.10 -11.03 -25.09
CA LEU A 154 -0.90 -11.79 -25.44
C LEU A 154 -0.35 -11.33 -26.79
N ALA A 155 0.97 -11.20 -26.88
CA ALA A 155 1.62 -10.98 -28.15
C ALA A 155 1.40 -12.20 -29.06
N PRO A 156 1.07 -12.00 -30.34
CA PRO A 156 0.78 -13.10 -31.27
C PRO A 156 2.03 -13.90 -31.64
N ARG A 157 3.24 -13.34 -31.41
CA ARG A 157 4.54 -13.95 -31.65
C ARG A 157 5.50 -13.50 -30.56
N LEU A 158 6.45 -14.37 -30.20
CA LEU A 158 7.60 -13.98 -29.40
C LEU A 158 8.49 -13.06 -30.23
N ASP A 159 9.15 -12.11 -29.57
CA ASP A 159 10.22 -11.31 -30.18
C ASP A 159 11.35 -12.26 -30.63
N ASP A 160 12.00 -11.95 -31.76
CA ASP A 160 13.13 -12.71 -32.32
C ASP A 160 14.30 -12.87 -31.33
N ARG A 161 14.33 -12.06 -30.28
CA ARG A 161 15.28 -12.18 -29.15
C ARG A 161 15.05 -13.40 -28.26
N HIS A 162 13.89 -14.05 -28.35
CA HIS A 162 13.49 -15.16 -27.49
C HIS A 162 13.14 -16.40 -28.30
N VAL A 163 13.85 -17.51 -28.02
CA VAL A 163 13.54 -18.83 -28.59
C VAL A 163 12.38 -19.50 -27.84
N GLU A 164 12.29 -19.27 -26.53
CA GLU A 164 11.24 -19.81 -25.66
C GLU A 164 10.86 -18.77 -24.59
N ALA A 165 9.63 -18.85 -24.07
CA ALA A 165 9.16 -18.06 -22.95
C ALA A 165 8.90 -18.97 -21.74
N ARG A 166 9.57 -18.71 -20.63
CA ARG A 166 9.39 -19.46 -19.37
C ARG A 166 8.50 -18.66 -18.43
N LEU A 167 7.40 -19.26 -18.01
CA LEU A 167 6.45 -18.66 -17.09
C LEU A 167 6.43 -19.47 -15.79
N ASP A 168 6.52 -18.78 -14.66
CA ASP A 168 6.20 -19.40 -13.38
C ASP A 168 4.68 -19.60 -13.23
N ARG A 169 4.28 -20.24 -12.13
CA ARG A 169 2.87 -20.53 -11.84
C ARG A 169 2.00 -19.26 -11.80
N GLU A 170 2.47 -18.19 -11.19
CA GLU A 170 1.68 -16.97 -11.02
C GLU A 170 1.53 -16.21 -12.35
N ALA A 171 2.61 -16.16 -13.12
CA ALA A 171 2.60 -15.58 -14.46
C ALA A 171 1.68 -16.37 -15.40
N TRP A 172 1.68 -17.71 -15.32
CA TRP A 172 0.77 -18.57 -16.07
C TRP A 172 -0.70 -18.31 -15.72
N GLU A 173 -1.03 -18.18 -14.44
CA GLU A 173 -2.39 -17.87 -13.98
C GLU A 173 -2.88 -16.52 -14.53
N VAL A 174 -2.02 -15.50 -14.53
CA VAL A 174 -2.33 -14.19 -15.10
C VAL A 174 -2.57 -14.31 -16.62
N VAL A 175 -1.64 -14.95 -17.34
CA VAL A 175 -1.73 -15.18 -18.79
C VAL A 175 -3.03 -15.90 -19.18
N ALA A 176 -3.38 -16.97 -18.47
CA ALA A 176 -4.61 -17.72 -18.70
C ALA A 176 -5.88 -16.86 -18.51
N ALA A 177 -5.84 -15.90 -17.57
CA ALA A 177 -6.95 -14.98 -17.31
C ALA A 177 -7.09 -13.85 -18.36
N LEU A 178 -6.08 -13.60 -19.20
CA LEU A 178 -6.08 -12.52 -20.20
C LEU A 178 -7.00 -12.79 -21.40
N GLY A 179 -7.27 -14.06 -21.72
CA GLY A 179 -7.86 -14.50 -23.00
C GLY A 179 -9.25 -13.95 -23.36
N ALA A 180 -9.87 -13.14 -22.50
CA ALA A 180 -11.22 -12.61 -22.67
C ALA A 180 -11.29 -11.08 -22.91
N GLY A 181 -10.18 -10.40 -23.22
CA GLY A 181 -10.18 -8.94 -23.46
C GLY A 181 -10.51 -8.13 -22.19
N ARG A 182 -10.07 -8.63 -21.03
CA ARG A 182 -10.34 -8.06 -19.71
C ARG A 182 -9.36 -6.95 -19.37
N SER A 183 -9.81 -5.95 -18.60
CA SER A 183 -8.89 -4.97 -18.01
C SER A 183 -8.01 -5.62 -16.93
N VAL A 184 -6.90 -4.97 -16.56
CA VAL A 184 -6.07 -5.41 -15.42
C VAL A 184 -6.91 -5.52 -14.14
N ALA A 185 -7.84 -4.60 -13.92
CA ALA A 185 -8.76 -4.63 -12.78
C ALA A 185 -9.68 -5.87 -12.79
N ASP A 186 -10.18 -6.24 -13.96
CA ASP A 186 -11.02 -7.44 -14.12
C ASP A 186 -10.24 -8.74 -13.94
N VAL A 187 -9.00 -8.79 -14.42
CA VAL A 187 -8.09 -9.93 -14.20
C VAL A 187 -7.81 -10.09 -12.71
N ALA A 188 -7.49 -9.01 -12.01
CA ALA A 188 -7.27 -9.02 -10.56
C ALA A 188 -8.47 -9.56 -9.79
N ARG A 189 -9.67 -9.05 -10.13
CA ARG A 189 -10.93 -9.53 -9.54
C ARG A 189 -11.18 -11.01 -9.82
N ALA A 190 -10.96 -11.47 -11.05
CA ALA A 190 -11.17 -12.87 -11.44
C ALA A 190 -10.22 -13.83 -10.71
N LEU A 191 -8.99 -13.39 -10.42
CA LEU A 191 -7.99 -14.17 -9.70
C LEU A 191 -8.06 -14.02 -8.18
N GLY A 192 -8.95 -13.17 -7.65
CA GLY A 192 -9.00 -12.86 -6.21
C GLY A 192 -7.73 -12.16 -5.70
N ARG A 193 -7.01 -11.45 -6.57
CA ARG A 193 -5.75 -10.76 -6.25
C ARG A 193 -5.97 -9.24 -6.22
N SER A 194 -5.04 -8.51 -5.60
CA SER A 194 -5.06 -7.05 -5.68
C SER A 194 -4.64 -6.58 -7.07
N GLN A 195 -5.16 -5.42 -7.50
CA GLN A 195 -4.81 -4.82 -8.81
C GLN A 195 -3.31 -4.57 -8.92
N LEU A 196 -2.66 -4.14 -7.84
CA LEU A 196 -1.22 -3.93 -7.79
C LEU A 196 -0.43 -5.24 -7.91
N SER A 197 -0.92 -6.33 -7.31
CA SER A 197 -0.30 -7.66 -7.44
C SER A 197 -0.32 -8.13 -8.90
N VAL A 198 -1.45 -8.00 -9.59
CA VAL A 198 -1.53 -8.33 -11.02
C VAL A 198 -0.67 -7.39 -11.86
N ALA A 199 -0.70 -6.09 -11.60
CA ALA A 199 0.15 -5.13 -12.31
C ALA A 199 1.64 -5.47 -12.18
N ARG A 200 2.10 -5.88 -10.98
CA ARG A 200 3.49 -6.34 -10.75
C ARG A 200 3.84 -7.58 -11.57
N LEU A 201 2.93 -8.55 -11.69
CA LEU A 201 3.14 -9.74 -12.51
C LEU A 201 3.13 -9.45 -14.01
N LEU A 202 2.39 -8.42 -14.44
CA LEU A 202 2.40 -7.98 -15.84
C LEU A 202 3.70 -7.25 -16.24
N VAL A 203 4.41 -6.61 -15.31
CA VAL A 203 5.65 -5.86 -15.63
C VAL A 203 6.67 -6.69 -16.41
N PRO A 204 7.13 -7.87 -15.95
CA PRO A 204 8.08 -8.68 -16.71
C PRO A 204 7.47 -9.15 -18.04
N LEU A 205 6.22 -9.60 -18.04
CA LEU A 205 5.54 -10.06 -19.26
C LEU A 205 5.46 -8.99 -20.35
N VAL A 206 5.26 -7.73 -19.98
CA VAL A 206 5.25 -6.60 -20.92
C VAL A 206 6.67 -6.24 -21.37
N ARG A 207 7.64 -6.23 -20.45
CA ARG A 207 9.05 -5.93 -20.76
C ARG A 207 9.67 -6.97 -21.70
N ASP A 208 9.28 -8.23 -21.56
CA ASP A 208 9.75 -9.35 -22.39
C ASP A 208 8.96 -9.46 -23.71
N GLY A 209 7.99 -8.56 -23.93
CA GLY A 209 7.18 -8.52 -25.15
C GLY A 209 6.13 -9.63 -25.25
N LEU A 210 5.87 -10.37 -24.17
CA LEU A 210 4.87 -11.45 -24.12
C LEU A 210 3.44 -10.90 -24.01
N VAL A 211 3.28 -9.73 -23.40
CA VAL A 211 2.00 -9.05 -23.23
C VAL A 211 2.07 -7.63 -23.77
N LEU A 212 1.05 -7.24 -24.52
CA LEU A 212 0.82 -5.90 -25.04
C LEU A 212 -0.34 -5.26 -24.26
N LEU A 213 -0.12 -4.04 -23.76
CA LEU A 213 -1.15 -3.26 -23.08
C LEU A 213 -1.83 -2.32 -24.07
N ARG A 214 -3.16 -2.35 -24.10
CA ARG A 214 -3.97 -1.46 -24.93
C ARG A 214 -4.89 -0.60 -24.08
N ALA A 215 -5.16 0.62 -24.53
CA ALA A 215 -6.27 1.39 -23.97
C ALA A 215 -7.58 0.61 -24.17
N PRO A 216 -8.55 0.71 -23.24
CA PRO A 216 -9.87 0.14 -23.47
C PRO A 216 -10.42 0.76 -24.74
N SER A 217 -10.77 -0.07 -25.72
CA SER A 217 -11.46 0.40 -26.92
C SER A 217 -12.81 0.95 -26.47
N THR A 218 -12.99 2.27 -26.55
CA THR A 218 -14.33 2.86 -26.48
C THR A 218 -15.15 2.20 -27.60
N PRO A 219 -16.31 1.61 -27.31
CA PRO A 219 -17.18 1.12 -28.37
C PRO A 219 -17.50 2.34 -29.26
N HIS A 220 -17.04 2.31 -30.51
CA HIS A 220 -17.47 3.27 -31.51
C HIS A 220 -18.99 3.18 -31.60
N GLY A 221 -19.67 4.27 -31.28
CA GLY A 221 -21.10 4.40 -31.47
C GLY A 221 -21.43 4.08 -32.93
N THR A 222 -22.36 3.16 -33.12
CA THR A 222 -22.99 2.84 -34.40
C THR A 222 -23.45 4.13 -35.07
N GLY A 223 -22.70 4.58 -36.07
CA GLY A 223 -23.12 5.65 -36.96
C GLY A 223 -24.39 5.21 -37.69
N ALA A 224 -25.44 5.98 -37.50
CA ALA A 224 -26.67 5.91 -38.28
C ALA A 224 -26.31 6.09 -39.77
N GLY A 225 -26.39 5.02 -40.54
CA GLY A 225 -26.46 5.06 -41.99
C GLY A 225 -27.91 5.23 -42.41
N ALA A 226 -28.41 6.46 -42.36
CA ALA A 226 -29.53 6.89 -43.16
C ALA A 226 -28.98 7.25 -44.54
N ASP A 227 -29.12 6.34 -45.51
CA ASP A 227 -29.11 6.68 -46.93
C ASP A 227 -29.75 5.53 -47.72
N GLY A 228 -31.06 5.68 -47.97
CA GLY A 228 -31.77 4.96 -49.02
C GLY A 228 -32.38 6.00 -49.96
N PRO A 229 -32.07 6.00 -51.27
CA PRO A 229 -32.59 7.00 -52.19
C PRO A 229 -34.05 6.66 -52.57
N PRO A 230 -34.87 7.66 -52.94
CA PRO A 230 -36.20 7.41 -53.43
C PRO A 230 -36.16 6.90 -54.88
N CYS A 231 -36.82 5.77 -55.13
CA CYS A 231 -37.44 5.40 -56.40
C CYS A 231 -38.83 4.85 -56.09
#